data_AF-A0A7H0GG26-F1
#
_entry.id   AF-A0A7H0GG26-F1
#
_cell.length_a   1.000
_cell.length_b   1.000
_cell.length_c   1.000
_cell.angle_alpha   90.00
_cell.angle_beta   90.00
_cell.angle_gamma   90.00
#
_symmetry.space_group_name_H-M   'P 1'
#
loop_
_entity.id
_entity.type
_entity.pdbx_description
1 polymer ?
#
loop_
_entity_poly.entity_id
_entity_poly.type
_entity_poly.pdbx_seq_one_letter_code
_entity_poly.pdbx_strand_id
1 'polypeptide(L)'
;MAAVFNYLPDGSPTFHMGSADYEGITARFALNRFAGGRSFGGPLTSGSLVDSAGEISFRFSKNQEPYGFDTERLLAMVKIPGEPAKRMVRMSLETAALSPQGLLGQWWMTFLTDSNGRRESKLVNLTTIDGETVVSDDGLVRCNRLAGEYPWDMHSHINCSWVRGTEKWTARFFQESNNRSYDALQMKDRHGNSMGLGSLPLK
;
A
#
# COMPACT_ATOMS: atom_id res chain seq x y z
N MET A 1 -2.10 8.37 -10.39
CA MET A 1 -3.36 8.41 -11.16
C MET A 1 -4.53 8.27 -10.20
N ALA A 2 -5.62 8.98 -10.42
CA ALA A 2 -6.90 8.79 -9.73
C ALA A 2 -8.05 8.77 -10.74
N ALA A 3 -9.11 8.03 -10.41
CA ALA A 3 -10.38 8.02 -11.12
C ALA A 3 -11.52 8.26 -10.11
N VAL A 4 -12.42 9.18 -10.42
CA VAL A 4 -13.58 9.54 -9.59
C VAL A 4 -14.83 9.30 -10.41
N PHE A 5 -15.73 8.47 -9.88
CA PHE A 5 -17.03 8.18 -10.48
C PHE A 5 -18.09 9.05 -9.81
N ASN A 6 -18.89 9.73 -10.61
CA ASN A 6 -19.98 10.59 -10.14
C ASN A 6 -21.11 10.66 -11.17
N TYR A 7 -22.10 11.51 -10.90
CA TYR A 7 -23.23 11.76 -11.80
C TYR A 7 -23.22 13.22 -12.25
N LEU A 8 -23.59 13.46 -13.49
CA LEU A 8 -23.84 14.82 -14.02
C LEU A 8 -25.15 15.38 -13.42
N PRO A 9 -25.44 16.70 -13.58
CA PRO A 9 -26.69 17.30 -13.08
C PRO A 9 -27.97 16.64 -13.62
N ASP A 10 -27.90 16.01 -14.79
CA ASP A 10 -29.00 15.25 -15.39
C ASP A 10 -29.12 13.81 -14.85
N GLY A 11 -28.28 13.42 -13.89
CA GLY A 11 -28.25 12.09 -13.30
C GLY A 11 -27.53 11.03 -14.13
N SER A 12 -26.94 11.37 -15.27
CA SER A 12 -26.17 10.42 -16.07
C SER A 12 -24.83 10.07 -15.40
N PRO A 13 -24.40 8.80 -15.41
CA PRO A 13 -23.14 8.39 -14.81
C PRO A 13 -21.96 8.89 -15.65
N THR A 14 -20.89 9.31 -14.98
CA THR A 14 -19.67 9.77 -15.61
C THR A 14 -18.45 9.44 -14.75
N PHE A 15 -17.26 9.55 -15.32
CA PHE A 15 -16.01 9.46 -14.58
C PHE A 15 -15.07 10.61 -14.96
N HIS A 16 -14.24 10.98 -14.01
CA HIS A 16 -13.18 11.97 -14.18
C HIS A 16 -11.85 11.33 -13.80
N MET A 17 -10.79 11.58 -14.54
CA MET A 17 -9.48 11.01 -14.29
C MET A 17 -8.37 12.03 -14.43
N GLY A 18 -7.28 11.78 -13.71
CA GLY A 18 -6.06 12.55 -13.83
C GLY A 18 -4.88 11.87 -13.16
N SER A 19 -3.69 12.40 -13.39
CA SER A 19 -2.45 11.92 -12.80
C SER A 19 -1.45 13.06 -12.71
N ALA A 20 -0.66 13.04 -11.65
CA ALA A 20 0.59 13.77 -11.56
C ALA A 20 1.60 12.93 -10.77
N ASP A 21 2.85 13.34 -10.85
CA ASP A 21 3.90 12.89 -9.95
C ASP A 21 3.71 13.50 -8.55
N TYR A 22 4.41 12.94 -7.58
CA TYR A 22 4.42 13.46 -6.22
C TYR A 22 5.47 14.55 -6.06
N GLU A 23 5.07 15.67 -5.45
CA GLU A 23 5.93 16.72 -4.97
C GLU A 23 6.05 16.60 -3.43
N GLY A 24 7.06 15.84 -2.99
CA GLY A 24 7.22 15.48 -1.59
C GLY A 24 6.06 14.63 -1.08
N ILE A 25 5.20 15.21 -0.23
CA ILE A 25 4.01 14.55 0.32
C ILE A 25 2.70 14.97 -0.34
N THR A 26 2.76 15.73 -1.43
CA THR A 26 1.59 16.30 -2.10
C THR A 26 1.51 15.82 -3.55
N ALA A 27 0.30 15.64 -4.08
CA ALA A 27 0.05 15.52 -5.52
C ALA A 27 -1.15 16.40 -5.89
N ARG A 28 -1.06 17.10 -7.02
CA ARG A 28 -2.12 17.97 -7.55
C ARG A 28 -2.25 17.78 -9.05
N PHE A 29 -3.49 17.70 -9.54
CA PHE A 29 -3.76 17.56 -10.96
C PHE A 29 -5.21 17.88 -11.29
N ALA A 30 -5.48 18.20 -12.55
CA ALA A 30 -6.84 18.36 -13.05
C ALA A 30 -7.58 17.01 -13.12
N LEU A 31 -8.85 16.99 -12.68
CA LEU A 31 -9.79 15.89 -12.91
C LEU A 31 -10.53 16.12 -14.22
N ASN A 32 -10.11 15.41 -15.25
CA ASN A 32 -10.61 15.60 -16.61
C ASN A 32 -11.70 14.57 -16.93
N ARG A 33 -12.77 15.03 -17.58
CA ARG A 33 -13.82 14.17 -18.15
C ARG A 33 -13.52 13.91 -19.61
N PHE A 34 -13.57 12.64 -19.99
CA PHE A 34 -13.44 12.21 -21.37
C PHE A 34 -14.77 11.63 -21.87
N ALA A 35 -15.06 11.78 -23.18
CA ALA A 35 -16.17 11.10 -23.83
C ALA A 35 -15.72 10.39 -25.10
N GLY A 36 -16.57 9.48 -25.57
CA GLY A 36 -16.20 8.52 -26.61
C GLY A 36 -15.28 7.44 -26.03
N GLY A 37 -14.28 7.03 -26.81
CA GLY A 37 -13.36 5.99 -26.41
C GLY A 37 -13.93 4.58 -26.57
N ARG A 38 -13.13 3.61 -26.14
CA ARG A 38 -13.40 2.19 -26.29
C ARG A 38 -14.06 1.61 -25.04
N SER A 39 -15.21 0.97 -25.21
CA SER A 39 -15.76 0.06 -24.20
C SER A 39 -14.94 -1.23 -24.12
N PHE A 40 -14.89 -1.86 -22.95
CA PHE A 40 -14.21 -3.15 -22.77
C PHE A 40 -14.75 -4.19 -23.77
N GLY A 41 -13.86 -4.80 -24.57
CA GLY A 41 -14.22 -5.75 -25.63
C GLY A 41 -14.67 -5.14 -26.97
N GLY A 42 -14.86 -3.82 -27.06
CA GLY A 42 -15.26 -3.14 -28.29
C GLY A 42 -14.09 -2.89 -29.28
N PRO A 43 -14.38 -2.35 -30.48
CA PRO A 43 -13.36 -1.89 -31.42
C PRO A 43 -12.56 -0.70 -30.86
N LEU A 44 -11.39 -0.43 -31.45
CA LEU A 44 -10.56 0.71 -31.05
C LEU A 44 -11.27 2.01 -31.44
N THR A 45 -11.53 2.86 -30.45
CA THR A 45 -12.14 4.19 -30.62
C THR A 45 -11.39 5.18 -29.75
N SER A 46 -11.13 6.38 -30.26
CA SER A 46 -10.46 7.45 -29.50
C SER A 46 -11.44 8.12 -28.54
N GLY A 47 -10.96 8.44 -27.34
CA GLY A 47 -11.64 9.34 -26.43
C GLY A 47 -11.16 10.77 -26.64
N SER A 48 -12.03 11.75 -26.41
CA SER A 48 -11.69 13.17 -26.42
C SER A 48 -11.94 13.78 -25.05
N LEU A 49 -11.07 14.71 -24.64
CA LEU A 49 -11.32 15.56 -23.48
C LEU A 49 -12.58 16.39 -23.73
N VAL A 50 -13.52 16.36 -22.80
CA VAL A 50 -14.77 17.13 -22.88
C VAL A 50 -14.77 18.27 -21.88
N ASP A 51 -14.25 18.03 -20.67
CA ASP A 51 -14.36 18.99 -19.58
C ASP A 51 -13.30 18.75 -18.50
N SER A 52 -13.12 19.71 -17.60
CA SER A 52 -12.34 19.59 -16.37
C SER A 52 -13.20 19.95 -15.17
N ALA A 53 -13.32 19.01 -14.22
CA ALA A 53 -14.03 19.22 -12.96
C ALA A 53 -13.24 20.07 -11.96
N GLY A 54 -12.02 20.53 -12.32
CA GLY A 54 -11.13 21.29 -11.45
C GLY A 54 -9.95 20.47 -10.92
N GLU A 55 -9.16 21.08 -10.03
CA GLU A 55 -7.96 20.46 -9.45
C GLU A 55 -8.28 19.62 -8.22
N ILE A 56 -7.91 18.34 -8.25
CA ILE A 56 -7.85 17.49 -7.06
C ILE A 56 -6.48 17.62 -6.41
N SER A 57 -6.46 17.62 -5.08
CA SER A 57 -5.20 17.54 -4.32
C SER A 57 -5.22 16.41 -3.32
N PHE A 58 -4.07 15.74 -3.21
CA PHE A 58 -3.78 14.75 -2.19
C PHE A 58 -2.63 15.26 -1.34
N ARG A 59 -2.75 15.12 -0.02
CA ARG A 59 -1.66 15.36 0.92
C ARG A 59 -1.51 14.20 1.87
N PHE A 60 -0.34 13.61 1.90
CA PHE A 60 0.00 12.49 2.77
C PHE A 60 0.69 12.99 4.03
N SER A 61 0.39 12.38 5.17
CA SER A 61 1.10 12.63 6.42
C SER A 61 1.23 11.33 7.20
N LYS A 62 2.24 11.26 8.08
CA LYS A 62 2.22 10.28 9.17
C LYS A 62 1.08 10.66 10.12
N ASN A 63 0.39 9.68 10.69
CA ASN A 63 -0.55 9.98 11.76
C ASN A 63 0.21 10.64 12.92
N GLN A 64 -0.19 11.87 13.29
CA GLN A 64 0.44 12.61 14.40
C GLN A 64 -0.35 12.49 15.70
N GLU A 65 -1.54 11.89 15.68
CA GLU A 65 -2.32 11.61 16.88
C GLU A 65 -2.09 10.16 17.32
N PRO A 66 -1.34 9.93 18.40
CA PRO A 66 -0.98 8.60 18.86
C PRO A 66 -2.06 7.96 19.76
N TYR A 67 -3.33 8.33 19.58
CA TYR A 67 -4.43 7.77 20.35
C TYR A 67 -4.96 6.50 19.68
N GLY A 68 -4.48 5.34 20.16
CA GLY A 68 -4.92 3.99 19.75
C GLY A 68 -3.88 3.21 18.92
N PHE A 69 -4.22 1.98 18.53
CA PHE A 69 -3.41 1.08 17.68
C PHE A 69 -3.24 1.58 16.22
N ASP A 70 -3.33 2.89 15.99
CA ASP A 70 -3.33 3.52 14.65
C ASP A 70 -2.14 4.48 14.48
N THR A 71 -1.04 4.24 15.17
CA THR A 71 0.12 5.15 15.24
C THR A 71 0.91 5.24 13.92
N GLU A 72 0.66 4.34 12.95
CA GLU A 72 1.53 4.16 11.78
C GLU A 72 0.84 4.29 10.42
N ARG A 73 -0.47 4.60 10.40
CA ARG A 73 -1.18 4.81 9.14
C ARG A 73 -0.61 6.01 8.39
N LEU A 74 -0.31 5.80 7.10
CA LEU A 74 -0.20 6.89 6.15
C LEU A 74 -1.60 7.49 6.01
N LEU A 75 -1.82 8.65 6.61
CA LEU A 75 -3.05 9.39 6.40
C LEU A 75 -2.93 10.15 5.10
N ALA A 76 -3.99 10.15 4.31
CA ALA A 76 -4.10 11.02 3.16
C ALA A 76 -5.31 11.91 3.34
N MET A 77 -5.15 13.20 3.08
CA MET A 77 -6.26 14.11 2.89
C MET A 77 -6.48 14.29 1.40
N VAL A 78 -7.70 14.08 0.94
CA VAL A 78 -8.12 14.35 -0.43
C VAL A 78 -9.03 15.57 -0.43
N LYS A 79 -8.76 16.52 -1.32
CA LYS A 79 -9.66 17.65 -1.60
C LYS A 79 -10.11 17.54 -3.05
N ILE A 80 -11.38 17.19 -3.22
CA ILE A 80 -12.07 17.17 -4.50
C ILE A 80 -12.61 18.58 -4.76
N PRO A 81 -12.61 19.08 -6.02
CA PRO A 81 -13.24 20.35 -6.36
C PRO A 81 -14.68 20.46 -5.83
N GLY A 82 -15.00 21.59 -5.19
CA GLY A 82 -16.33 21.81 -4.61
C GLY A 82 -16.61 21.11 -3.28
N GLU A 83 -15.69 20.27 -2.77
CA GLU A 83 -15.86 19.55 -1.50
C GLU A 83 -14.84 20.00 -0.44
N PRO A 84 -15.19 19.92 0.86
CA PRO A 84 -14.20 20.03 1.93
C PRO A 84 -13.19 18.87 1.85
N ALA A 85 -11.98 19.11 2.34
CA ALA A 85 -10.96 18.06 2.39
C ALA A 85 -11.41 16.92 3.33
N LYS A 86 -11.30 15.67 2.87
CA LYS A 86 -11.71 14.48 3.61
C LYS A 86 -10.52 13.55 3.84
N ARG A 87 -10.55 12.81 4.96
CA ARG A 87 -9.58 11.75 5.23
C ARG A 87 -9.84 10.58 4.28
N MET A 88 -8.81 10.19 3.56
CA MET A 88 -8.76 8.98 2.77
C MET A 88 -8.01 7.93 3.58
N VAL A 89 -8.64 6.77 3.73
CA VAL A 89 -8.03 5.59 4.34
C VAL A 89 -7.91 4.53 3.27
N ARG A 90 -6.75 3.89 3.23
CA ARG A 90 -6.57 2.73 2.39
C ARG A 90 -7.19 1.52 3.07
N MET A 91 -8.08 0.83 2.37
CA MET A 91 -8.61 -0.46 2.79
C MET A 91 -7.85 -1.57 2.06
N SER A 92 -7.32 -2.57 2.77
CA SER A 92 -6.99 -3.85 2.16
C SER A 92 -8.29 -4.59 1.87
N LEU A 93 -8.51 -4.90 0.59
CA LEU A 93 -9.65 -5.71 0.14
C LEU A 93 -9.28 -7.19 0.01
N GLU A 94 -8.09 -7.58 0.46
CA GLU A 94 -7.66 -8.97 0.38
C GLU A 94 -8.29 -9.82 1.49
N THR A 95 -9.08 -10.81 1.07
CA THR A 95 -9.77 -11.77 1.95
C THR A 95 -8.83 -12.75 2.68
N ALA A 96 -7.51 -12.64 2.46
CA ALA A 96 -6.49 -13.56 2.95
C ALA A 96 -5.43 -12.87 3.85
N ALA A 97 -5.66 -11.64 4.29
CA ALA A 97 -4.69 -10.83 5.04
C ALA A 97 -4.18 -11.46 6.35
N LEU A 98 -4.87 -12.47 6.90
CA LEU A 98 -4.50 -13.19 8.12
C LEU A 98 -3.91 -14.60 7.86
N SER A 99 -3.84 -15.03 6.60
CA SER A 99 -3.24 -16.31 6.21
C SER A 99 -1.78 -16.12 5.74
N PRO A 100 -0.97 -17.18 5.58
CA PRO A 100 0.35 -17.09 4.93
C PRO A 100 0.26 -16.44 3.53
N GLN A 101 -0.84 -16.64 2.81
CA GLN A 101 -1.06 -16.03 1.50
C GLN A 101 -1.07 -14.50 1.53
N GLY A 102 -1.43 -13.89 2.66
CA GLY A 102 -1.39 -12.43 2.83
C GLY A 102 0.03 -11.87 2.90
N LEU A 103 1.04 -12.69 3.18
CA LEU A 103 2.44 -12.25 3.23
C LEU A 103 3.13 -12.27 1.87
N LEU A 104 2.55 -12.92 0.87
CA LEU A 104 3.09 -12.95 -0.48
C LEU A 104 3.13 -11.54 -1.09
N GLY A 105 4.16 -11.27 -1.89
CA GLY A 105 4.37 -9.98 -2.55
C GLY A 105 5.73 -9.37 -2.26
N GLN A 106 5.88 -8.09 -2.59
CA GLN A 106 7.13 -7.35 -2.42
C GLN A 106 7.04 -6.45 -1.19
N TRP A 107 8.06 -6.48 -0.35
CA TRP A 107 8.11 -5.78 0.93
C TRP A 107 9.41 -4.99 1.05
N TRP A 108 9.32 -3.79 1.59
CA TRP A 108 10.47 -3.07 2.14
C TRP A 108 10.52 -3.32 3.64
N MET A 109 11.54 -4.03 4.12
CA MET A 109 11.65 -4.46 5.52
C MET A 109 12.92 -3.93 6.17
N THR A 110 12.85 -3.51 7.43
CA THR A 110 14.00 -3.15 8.27
C THR A 110 14.30 -4.31 9.21
N PHE A 111 15.49 -4.89 9.04
CA PHE A 111 15.98 -5.95 9.88
C PHE A 111 16.94 -5.41 10.95
N LEU A 112 16.88 -6.02 12.14
CA LEU A 112 17.79 -5.78 13.25
C LEU A 112 18.65 -7.03 13.47
N THR A 113 19.95 -6.87 13.70
CA THR A 113 20.79 -8.00 14.10
C THR A 113 20.74 -8.21 15.61
N ASP A 114 20.69 -9.49 16.02
CA ASP A 114 20.64 -9.90 17.43
C ASP A 114 21.94 -9.57 18.19
N SER A 115 23.07 -9.40 17.49
CA SER A 115 24.40 -9.28 18.10
C SER A 115 24.73 -7.86 18.59
N ASN A 116 24.24 -6.82 17.92
CA ASN A 116 24.62 -5.43 18.19
C ASN A 116 23.53 -4.39 17.86
N GLY A 117 22.32 -4.83 17.47
CA GLY A 117 21.20 -3.93 17.19
C GLY A 117 21.34 -3.07 15.93
N ARG A 118 22.32 -3.35 15.06
CA ARG A 118 22.39 -2.71 13.74
C ARG A 118 21.12 -2.93 12.95
N ARG A 119 20.72 -1.89 12.20
CA ARG A 119 19.55 -1.89 11.33
C ARG A 119 19.96 -1.92 9.87
N GLU A 120 19.28 -2.73 9.07
CA GLU A 120 19.45 -2.78 7.62
C GLU A 120 18.09 -2.90 6.94
N SER A 121 17.76 -1.98 6.03
CA SER A 121 16.53 -2.06 5.25
C SER A 121 16.77 -2.74 3.91
N LYS A 122 15.91 -3.71 3.55
CA LYS A 122 16.03 -4.52 2.33
C LYS A 122 14.67 -4.65 1.63
N LEU A 123 14.71 -4.64 0.29
CA LEU A 123 13.58 -5.06 -0.53
C LEU A 123 13.55 -6.60 -0.61
N VAL A 124 12.45 -7.21 -0.18
CA VAL A 124 12.26 -8.66 -0.11
C VAL A 124 11.05 -9.05 -0.93
N ASN A 125 11.20 -10.00 -1.85
CA ASN A 125 10.08 -10.59 -2.58
C ASN A 125 9.72 -11.93 -1.93
N LEU A 126 8.59 -11.99 -1.23
CA LEU A 126 8.05 -13.21 -0.63
C LEU A 126 7.18 -13.94 -1.65
N THR A 127 7.62 -15.10 -2.12
CA THR A 127 7.05 -15.78 -3.30
C THR A 127 6.52 -17.18 -3.02
N THR A 128 7.06 -17.87 -2.02
CA THR A 128 6.81 -19.30 -1.82
C THR A 128 6.27 -19.56 -0.42
N ILE A 129 5.18 -20.33 -0.33
CA ILE A 129 4.63 -20.80 0.94
C ILE A 129 5.18 -22.22 1.21
N ASP A 130 5.76 -22.39 2.39
CA ASP A 130 6.30 -23.64 2.94
C ASP A 130 5.65 -23.87 4.32
N GLY A 131 4.52 -24.57 4.32
CA GLY A 131 3.64 -24.69 5.48
C GLY A 131 3.10 -23.32 5.93
N GLU A 132 3.41 -22.93 7.17
CA GLU A 132 3.05 -21.62 7.75
C GLU A 132 4.10 -20.52 7.50
N THR A 133 5.20 -20.87 6.83
CA THR A 133 6.30 -19.96 6.52
C THR A 133 6.20 -19.49 5.08
N VAL A 134 6.45 -18.20 4.85
CA VAL A 134 6.62 -17.62 3.52
C VAL A 134 8.09 -17.29 3.32
N VAL A 135 8.62 -17.73 2.19
CA VAL A 135 10.05 -17.69 1.86
C VAL A 135 10.26 -16.73 0.69
N SER A 136 11.36 -15.99 0.74
CA SER A 136 11.77 -15.11 -0.35
C SER A 136 12.22 -15.86 -1.60
N ASP A 137 12.21 -15.17 -2.73
CA ASP A 137 12.72 -15.66 -4.02
C ASP A 137 14.18 -16.13 -3.97
N ASP A 138 15.02 -15.44 -3.18
CA ASP A 138 16.42 -15.80 -2.91
C ASP A 138 16.57 -16.90 -1.83
N GLY A 139 15.49 -17.32 -1.18
CA GLY A 139 15.50 -18.32 -0.11
C GLY A 139 16.11 -17.85 1.22
N LEU A 140 16.61 -16.62 1.30
CA LEU A 140 17.37 -16.11 2.45
C LEU A 140 16.50 -15.53 3.55
N VAL A 141 15.29 -15.11 3.22
CA VAL A 141 14.32 -14.54 4.15
C VAL A 141 13.18 -15.53 4.36
N ARG A 142 12.88 -15.81 5.62
CA ARG A 142 11.77 -16.68 6.04
C ARG A 142 10.90 -15.93 7.02
N CYS A 143 9.64 -15.75 6.65
CA CYS A 143 8.64 -15.00 7.42
C CYS A 143 7.52 -15.93 7.85
N ASN A 144 7.15 -15.91 9.12
CA ASN A 144 6.00 -16.64 9.62
C ASN A 144 5.19 -15.76 10.56
N ARG A 145 3.90 -16.07 10.70
CA ARG A 145 3.09 -15.47 11.76
C ARG A 145 3.49 -16.07 13.09
N LEU A 146 3.58 -15.23 14.10
CA LEU A 146 3.66 -15.68 15.48
C LEU A 146 2.23 -16.00 15.94
N ALA A 147 1.99 -17.26 16.27
CA ALA A 147 0.71 -17.69 16.79
C ALA A 147 0.63 -17.35 18.29
N GLY A 148 -0.20 -16.35 18.63
CA GLY A 148 -0.83 -16.21 19.94
C GLY A 148 0.08 -16.34 21.16
N GLU A 149 1.24 -15.66 21.17
CA GLU A 149 2.11 -15.67 22.36
C GLU A 149 1.45 -14.96 23.55
N TYR A 150 0.44 -14.10 23.31
CA TYR A 150 -0.37 -13.49 24.37
C TYR A 150 -1.87 -13.44 24.08
N PRO A 151 -2.75 -13.51 25.11
CA PRO A 151 -4.21 -13.49 24.94
C PRO A 151 -4.81 -12.20 24.37
N TRP A 152 -4.08 -11.09 24.43
CA TRP A 152 -4.44 -9.78 23.86
C TRP A 152 -3.71 -9.49 22.55
N ASP A 153 -2.86 -10.42 22.10
CA ASP A 153 -1.98 -10.22 20.96
C ASP A 153 -2.65 -10.78 19.70
N MET A 154 -3.32 -9.87 19.01
CA MET A 154 -4.17 -10.13 17.86
C MET A 154 -3.33 -10.59 16.66
N HIS A 155 -3.05 -11.89 16.49
CA HIS A 155 -2.77 -12.69 15.26
C HIS A 155 -2.03 -12.04 14.05
N SER A 156 -1.37 -10.91 14.24
CA SER A 156 -0.88 -10.04 13.17
C SER A 156 0.63 -9.84 13.25
N HIS A 157 1.28 -10.35 14.31
CA HIS A 157 2.73 -10.32 14.42
C HIS A 157 3.36 -11.26 13.40
N ILE A 158 4.16 -10.67 12.54
CA ILE A 158 5.01 -11.35 11.57
C ILE A 158 6.42 -11.29 12.11
N ASN A 159 7.10 -12.43 12.07
CA ASN A 159 8.52 -12.51 12.32
C ASN A 159 9.22 -12.99 11.05
N CYS A 160 10.08 -12.14 10.50
CA CYS A 160 10.93 -12.46 9.38
C CYS A 160 12.36 -12.62 9.86
N SER A 161 12.99 -13.72 9.47
CA SER A 161 14.40 -13.99 9.72
C SER A 161 15.18 -13.92 8.42
N TRP A 162 16.34 -13.28 8.47
CA TRP A 162 17.30 -13.21 7.39
C TRP A 162 18.66 -13.67 7.92
N VAL A 163 19.23 -14.72 7.31
CA VAL A 163 20.54 -15.25 7.71
C VAL A 163 21.58 -14.77 6.70
N ARG A 164 22.61 -14.08 7.21
CA ARG A 164 23.73 -13.57 6.41
C ARG A 164 25.04 -14.04 7.04
N GLY A 165 25.63 -15.08 6.44
CA GLY A 165 26.80 -15.74 7.04
C GLY A 165 26.41 -16.38 8.37
N THR A 166 27.06 -15.98 9.46
CA THR A 166 26.74 -16.45 10.82
C THR A 166 25.80 -15.51 11.58
N GLU A 167 25.48 -14.35 11.04
CA GLU A 167 24.60 -13.38 11.71
C GLU A 167 23.13 -13.64 11.37
N LYS A 168 22.30 -13.65 12.41
CA LYS A 168 20.85 -13.67 12.31
C LYS A 168 20.32 -12.24 12.40
N TRP A 169 19.44 -11.92 11.47
CA TRP A 169 18.76 -10.65 11.36
C TRP A 169 17.25 -10.91 11.46
N THR A 170 16.55 -10.09 12.23
CA THR A 170 15.11 -10.24 12.45
C THR A 170 14.37 -8.96 12.13
N ALA A 171 13.25 -9.07 11.44
CA ALA A 171 12.27 -8.00 11.25
C ALA A 171 10.95 -8.45 11.85
N ARG A 172 10.35 -7.62 12.71
CA ARG A 172 9.07 -7.91 13.35
C ARG A 172 8.09 -6.80 13.02
N PHE A 173 6.90 -7.17 12.57
CA PHE A 173 5.90 -6.19 12.20
C PHE A 173 4.48 -6.70 12.35
N PHE A 174 3.55 -5.76 12.43
CA PHE A 174 2.13 -6.05 12.36
C PHE A 174 1.68 -6.07 10.90
N GLN A 175 1.04 -7.16 10.48
CA GLN A 175 0.27 -7.16 9.25
C GLN A 175 -1.14 -6.64 9.54
N GLU A 176 -1.27 -5.33 9.53
CA GLU A 176 -2.56 -4.65 9.59
C GLU A 176 -3.23 -4.60 8.21
N SER A 177 -4.53 -4.26 8.17
CA SER A 177 -5.31 -4.05 6.95
C SER A 177 -4.80 -2.92 6.02
N ASN A 178 -3.74 -2.22 6.39
CA ASN A 178 -3.06 -1.20 5.58
C ASN A 178 -1.70 -1.70 5.02
N ASN A 179 -1.27 -2.91 5.40
CA ASN A 179 0.00 -3.56 5.08
C ASN A 179 1.24 -2.69 5.34
N ARG A 180 1.26 -1.95 6.46
CA ARG A 180 2.39 -1.11 6.90
C ARG A 180 2.59 -1.19 8.43
N SER A 181 3.86 -1.28 8.83
CA SER A 181 4.35 -1.01 10.19
C SER A 181 5.64 -0.16 10.16
N TYR A 182 6.22 0.11 11.32
CA TYR A 182 7.51 0.77 11.54
C TYR A 182 8.63 0.12 10.74
N ASP A 183 8.65 -1.21 10.77
CA ASP A 183 9.74 -2.05 10.26
C ASP A 183 9.40 -2.70 8.91
N ALA A 184 8.18 -2.53 8.38
CA ALA A 184 7.83 -3.12 7.09
C ALA A 184 6.77 -2.33 6.32
N LEU A 185 6.91 -2.30 5.00
CA LEU A 185 5.91 -1.76 4.07
C LEU A 185 5.73 -2.73 2.90
N GLN A 186 4.51 -3.21 2.68
CA GLN A 186 4.22 -3.97 1.46
C GLN A 186 4.12 -3.02 0.26
N MET A 187 5.01 -3.21 -0.71
CA MET A 187 5.12 -2.43 -1.94
C MET A 187 4.25 -3.02 -3.06
N LYS A 188 4.14 -4.34 -3.13
CA LYS A 188 3.27 -5.07 -4.07
C LYS A 188 2.59 -6.23 -3.38
N ASP A 189 1.33 -6.49 -3.73
CA ASP A 189 0.63 -7.69 -3.26
C ASP A 189 1.10 -8.95 -3.99
N ARG A 190 0.50 -10.09 -3.64
CA ARG A 190 0.73 -11.39 -4.27
C ARG A 190 0.36 -11.46 -5.75
N HIS A 191 -0.48 -10.53 -6.22
CA HIS A 191 -0.90 -10.41 -7.60
C HIS A 191 0.00 -9.46 -8.40
N GLY A 192 1.01 -8.86 -7.75
CA GLY A 192 1.92 -7.89 -8.34
C GLY A 192 1.33 -6.49 -8.45
N ASN A 193 0.13 -6.25 -7.92
CA ASN A 193 -0.44 -4.91 -7.89
C ASN A 193 0.36 -4.06 -6.92
N SER A 194 0.74 -2.87 -7.37
CA SER A 194 1.37 -1.90 -6.50
C SER A 194 0.41 -1.52 -5.37
N MET A 195 0.89 -1.67 -4.15
CA MET A 195 0.15 -1.36 -2.93
C MET A 195 0.21 0.13 -2.57
N GLY A 196 0.83 0.96 -3.42
CA GLY A 196 0.83 2.42 -3.30
C GLY A 196 2.23 3.02 -3.10
N LEU A 197 2.31 4.31 -3.47
CA LEU A 197 3.49 5.14 -3.66
C LEU A 197 4.55 4.46 -4.55
N GLY A 198 4.38 4.61 -5.86
CA GLY A 198 5.42 4.26 -6.83
C GLY A 198 6.78 4.80 -6.41
N SER A 199 7.82 4.00 -6.67
CA SER A 199 9.23 4.32 -6.44
C SER A 199 9.48 5.10 -5.15
N LEU A 200 9.10 4.57 -3.98
CA LEU A 200 9.50 5.17 -2.71
C LEU A 200 11.04 5.14 -2.57
N PRO A 201 11.75 6.27 -2.61
CA PRO A 201 13.08 6.35 -2.05
C PRO A 201 12.86 6.69 -0.58
N LEU A 202 12.74 5.66 0.26
CA LEU A 202 12.82 5.87 1.70
C LEU A 202 14.23 6.36 1.99
N LYS A 203 14.36 7.69 2.11
CA LYS A 203 15.58 8.36 2.57
C LYS A 203 15.91 7.94 4.00
#